data_AF-A0A8T7EJ13-F1
#
_entry.id   AF-A0A8T7EJ13-F1
#
_cell.length_a   1.000
_cell.length_b   1.000
_cell.length_c   1.000
_cell.angle_alpha   90.00
_cell.angle_beta   90.00
_cell.angle_gamma   90.00
#
_symmetry.space_group_name_H-M   'P 1'
#
loop_
_entity.id
_entity.type
_entity.pdbx_description
1 polymer ?
#
loop_
_entity_poly.entity_id
_entity_poly.type
_entity_poly.pdbx_seq_one_letter_code
_entity_poly.pdbx_strand_id
1 'polypeptide(L)'
;MKRRPTHAVESALAAMPVYVAMLGEDHPLVEAVYSAIARHHAPFADSNGEYRLIKGAVRQVAATLDTHLDGVPPNGLQLIDEANANADPQHDNIAKPEGGDAYWAYLLLARVLRFADQEGTRVGGL
;
A
#
# COMPACT_ATOMS: atom_id res chain seq x y z
N MET A 1 -2.61 -23.09 14.90
CA MET A 1 -2.57 -21.60 14.92
C MET A 1 -3.40 -21.08 13.77
N LYS A 2 -4.36 -20.18 14.00
CA LYS A 2 -5.12 -19.53 12.93
C LYS A 2 -4.17 -18.58 12.19
N ARG A 3 -3.90 -18.81 10.91
CA ARG A 3 -3.09 -17.92 10.08
C ARG A 3 -3.83 -16.58 10.01
N ARG A 4 -3.17 -15.47 10.36
CA ARG A 4 -3.79 -14.14 10.21
C ARG A 4 -4.19 -13.95 8.74
N PRO A 5 -5.38 -13.39 8.45
CA PRO A 5 -5.75 -13.06 7.09
C PRO A 5 -4.69 -12.16 6.45
N THR A 6 -4.48 -12.32 5.15
CA THR A 6 -3.57 -11.46 4.38
C THR A 6 -4.27 -10.13 4.15
N HIS A 7 -3.97 -9.12 4.96
CA HIS A 7 -4.59 -7.78 4.90
C HIS A 7 -3.91 -6.83 3.89
N ALA A 8 -3.41 -7.39 2.79
CA ALA A 8 -2.54 -6.67 1.86
C ALA A 8 -3.32 -5.64 1.04
N VAL A 9 -4.50 -6.01 0.55
CA VAL A 9 -5.37 -5.11 -0.25
C VAL A 9 -5.95 -4.00 0.62
N GLU A 10 -6.35 -4.30 1.85
CA GLU A 10 -6.85 -3.33 2.83
C GLU A 10 -5.77 -2.28 3.16
N SER A 11 -4.52 -2.71 3.30
CA SER A 11 -3.39 -1.82 3.53
C SER A 11 -3.13 -0.93 2.31
N ALA A 12 -3.24 -1.48 1.10
CA ALA A 12 -3.11 -0.70 -0.13
C ALA A 12 -4.21 0.37 -0.19
N LEU A 13 -5.48 -0.05 -0.10
CA LEU A 13 -6.64 0.83 -0.15
C LEU A 13 -6.57 1.96 0.88
N ALA A 14 -6.21 1.66 2.13
CA ALA A 14 -6.09 2.66 3.19
C ALA A 14 -5.04 3.73 2.89
N ALA A 15 -3.93 3.35 2.25
CA ALA A 15 -2.77 4.22 2.04
C ALA A 15 -2.81 5.01 0.73
N MET A 16 -3.58 4.58 -0.27
CA MET A 16 -3.58 5.20 -1.60
C MET A 16 -3.83 6.71 -1.64
N PRO A 17 -4.75 7.29 -0.85
CA PRO A 17 -4.96 8.73 -0.92
C PRO A 17 -3.72 9.55 -0.51
N VAL A 18 -2.82 8.99 0.32
CA VAL A 18 -1.53 9.63 0.65
C VAL A 18 -0.62 9.67 -0.57
N TYR A 19 -0.47 8.55 -1.28
CA TYR A 19 0.38 8.48 -2.47
C TYR A 19 -0.17 9.34 -3.61
N VAL A 20 -1.48 9.33 -3.82
CA VAL A 20 -2.17 10.20 -4.80
C VAL A 20 -1.95 11.67 -4.47
N ALA A 21 -2.09 12.06 -3.19
CA ALA A 21 -1.87 13.45 -2.79
C ALA A 21 -0.41 13.90 -2.99
N MET A 22 0.56 13.01 -2.80
CA MET A 22 1.99 13.35 -2.93
C MET A 22 2.51 13.31 -4.37
N LEU A 23 2.01 12.39 -5.20
CA LEU A 23 2.56 12.10 -6.52
C LEU A 23 1.66 12.60 -7.66
N GLY A 24 0.38 12.85 -7.39
CA GLY A 24 -0.66 13.05 -8.39
C GLY A 24 -1.34 11.73 -8.80
N GLU A 25 -2.63 11.79 -9.13
CA GLU A 25 -3.47 10.61 -9.44
C GLU A 25 -2.93 9.77 -10.60
N ASP A 26 -2.47 10.43 -11.67
CA ASP A 26 -1.99 9.75 -12.89
C ASP A 26 -0.52 9.33 -12.83
N HIS A 27 0.16 9.49 -11.70
CA HIS A 27 1.59 9.18 -11.61
C HIS A 27 1.81 7.66 -11.61
N PRO A 28 2.67 7.09 -12.49
CA PRO A 28 2.85 5.63 -12.62
C PRO A 28 3.23 4.91 -11.31
N LEU A 29 3.90 5.61 -10.40
CA LEU A 29 4.24 5.08 -9.07
C LEU A 29 3.02 4.82 -8.17
N VAL A 30 1.89 5.51 -8.36
CA VAL A 30 0.66 5.27 -7.59
C VAL A 30 0.17 3.83 -7.86
N GLU A 31 0.01 3.47 -9.13
CA GLU A 31 -0.37 2.11 -9.55
C GLU A 31 0.67 1.07 -9.12
N ALA A 32 1.96 1.41 -9.27
CA ALA A 32 3.05 0.51 -8.88
C ALA A 32 3.08 0.21 -7.38
N VAL A 33 2.88 1.22 -6.54
CA VAL A 33 2.84 1.11 -5.08
C VAL A 33 1.60 0.35 -4.63
N TYR A 34 0.42 0.67 -5.18
CA TYR A 34 -0.79 -0.10 -4.93
C TYR A 34 -0.55 -1.60 -5.22
N SER A 35 -0.04 -1.91 -6.41
CA SER A 35 0.25 -3.27 -6.85
C SER A 35 1.23 -3.99 -5.92
N ALA A 36 2.29 -3.30 -5.51
CA ALA A 36 3.29 -3.83 -4.59
C ALA A 36 2.68 -4.17 -3.22
N ILE A 37 1.87 -3.29 -2.64
CA ILE A 37 1.24 -3.50 -1.33
C ILE A 37 0.18 -4.61 -1.45
N ALA A 38 -0.76 -4.48 -2.39
CA ALA A 38 -1.90 -5.38 -2.55
C ALA A 38 -1.46 -6.84 -2.80
N ARG A 39 -0.36 -7.04 -3.54
CA ARG A 39 0.14 -8.38 -3.92
C ARG A 39 1.25 -8.91 -3.02
N HIS A 40 1.70 -8.15 -2.02
CA HIS A 40 2.88 -8.45 -1.20
C HIS A 40 2.87 -9.86 -0.56
N HIS A 41 1.70 -10.30 -0.06
CA HIS A 41 1.53 -11.64 0.53
C HIS A 41 0.43 -12.47 -0.12
N ALA A 42 -0.25 -11.91 -1.12
CA ALA A 42 -1.33 -12.57 -1.84
C ALA A 42 -1.24 -12.22 -3.33
N PRO A 43 -0.41 -12.95 -4.11
CA PRO A 43 -0.17 -12.65 -5.52
C PRO A 43 -1.42 -12.67 -6.41
N PHE A 44 -2.53 -13.24 -5.91
CA PHE A 44 -3.81 -13.36 -6.59
C PHE A 44 -4.95 -12.60 -5.90
N ALA A 45 -4.67 -11.79 -4.86
CA ALA A 45 -5.72 -11.02 -4.21
C ALA A 45 -6.30 -9.97 -5.17
N ASP A 46 -7.61 -10.00 -5.34
CA ASP A 46 -8.41 -9.15 -6.22
C ASP A 46 -9.53 -8.42 -5.47
N SER A 47 -9.60 -8.58 -4.15
CA SER A 47 -10.63 -8.02 -3.30
C SER A 47 -10.11 -7.74 -1.90
N ASN A 48 -10.68 -6.71 -1.26
CA ASN A 48 -10.45 -6.40 0.14
C ASN A 48 -11.52 -7.04 1.02
N GLY A 49 -11.15 -7.43 2.24
CA GLY A 49 -12.09 -7.65 3.33
C GLY A 49 -12.55 -6.34 3.97
N GLU A 50 -13.52 -6.44 4.88
CA GLU A 50 -13.91 -5.31 5.73
C GLU A 50 -12.76 -4.94 6.67
N TYR A 51 -12.48 -3.64 6.80
CA TYR A 51 -11.49 -3.16 7.75
C TYR A 51 -11.87 -1.80 8.35
N ARG A 52 -11.22 -1.51 9.48
CA ARG A 52 -11.19 -0.19 10.10
C ARG A 52 -9.80 0.07 10.64
N LEU A 53 -9.25 1.24 10.35
CA LEU A 53 -7.98 1.69 10.90
C LEU A 53 -8.07 1.88 12.40
N ILE A 54 -6.93 1.75 13.08
CA ILE A 54 -6.84 2.03 14.51
C ILE A 54 -7.14 3.51 14.79
N LYS A 55 -7.70 3.79 15.97
CA LYS A 55 -7.97 5.16 16.40
C LYS A 55 -6.68 5.98 16.38
N GLY A 56 -6.69 7.09 15.64
CA GLY A 56 -5.56 8.00 15.52
C GLY A 56 -4.55 7.64 14.44
N ALA A 57 -4.85 6.71 13.52
CA ALA A 57 -3.98 6.35 12.40
C ALA A 57 -3.51 7.59 11.58
N VAL A 58 -4.44 8.47 11.18
CA VAL A 58 -4.10 9.72 10.47
C VAL A 58 -3.10 10.57 11.24
N ARG A 59 -3.30 10.73 12.56
CA ARG A 59 -2.37 11.50 13.41
C ARG A 59 -0.99 10.85 13.48
N GLN A 60 -0.92 9.52 13.54
CA GLN A 60 0.36 8.80 13.58
C GLN A 60 1.12 8.97 12.26
N VAL A 61 0.45 8.83 11.12
CA VAL A 61 1.07 9.03 9.80
C VAL A 61 1.53 10.49 9.64
N ALA A 62 0.68 11.46 10.02
CA ALA A 62 1.06 12.88 9.99
C ALA A 62 2.29 13.17 10.86
N ALA A 63 2.36 12.62 12.08
CA ALA A 63 3.53 12.78 12.94
C ALA A 63 4.82 12.20 12.35
N THR A 64 4.73 11.08 11.60
CA THR A 64 5.88 10.53 10.87
C THR A 64 6.35 11.47 9.78
N LEU A 65 5.44 12.09 9.03
CA LEU A 65 5.78 13.04 7.98
C LEU A 65 6.37 14.33 8.57
N ASP A 66 5.75 14.89 9.60
CA ASP A 66 6.25 16.10 10.29
C ASP A 66 7.67 15.94 10.84
N THR A 67 8.05 14.72 11.25
CA THR A 67 9.39 14.44 11.79
C THR A 67 10.48 14.47 10.71
N HIS A 68 10.13 14.21 9.45
CA HIS A 68 11.09 13.93 8.38
C HIS A 68 10.96 14.82 7.15
N LEU A 69 9.86 15.54 7.00
CA LEU A 69 9.59 16.44 5.90
C LEU A 69 9.26 17.83 6.46
N ASP A 70 10.22 18.75 6.36
CA ASP A 70 9.96 20.17 6.64
C ASP A 70 8.93 20.70 5.62
N GLY A 71 7.68 20.84 6.06
CA GLY A 71 6.67 21.59 5.31
C GLY A 71 5.75 20.81 4.38
N VAL A 72 5.49 19.51 4.62
CA VAL A 72 4.24 18.92 4.12
C VAL A 72 3.15 19.24 5.13
N PRO A 73 2.29 20.26 4.90
CA PRO A 73 1.22 20.53 5.83
C PRO A 73 0.32 19.29 5.92
N PRO A 74 -0.08 18.84 7.13
CA PRO A 74 -1.05 17.75 7.31
C PRO A 74 -2.38 17.98 6.59
N ASN A 75 -2.63 19.22 6.14
CA ASN A 75 -3.79 19.63 5.37
C ASN A 75 -3.78 18.91 4.01
N GLY A 76 -4.54 17.83 3.92
CA GLY A 76 -4.69 17.04 2.70
C GLY A 76 -4.30 15.57 2.89
N LEU A 77 -3.67 15.20 4.00
CA LEU A 77 -3.42 13.79 4.31
C LEU A 77 -4.77 13.10 4.60
N GLN A 78 -5.23 12.32 3.64
CA GLN A 78 -6.43 11.49 3.79
C GLN A 78 -6.01 10.03 3.84
N LEU A 79 -6.64 9.28 4.74
CA LEU A 79 -6.64 7.83 4.75
C LEU A 79 -8.07 7.36 4.56
N ILE A 80 -8.25 6.19 3.97
CA ILE A 80 -9.56 5.52 4.00
C ILE A 80 -9.65 4.80 5.35
N ASP A 81 -10.31 5.46 6.32
CA ASP A 81 -10.41 4.99 7.71
C ASP A 81 -11.14 3.65 7.85
N GLU A 82 -12.09 3.36 6.97
CA GLU A 82 -12.82 2.09 6.93
C GLU A 82 -13.34 1.79 5.53
N ALA A 83 -13.46 0.50 5.21
CA ALA A 83 -14.11 0.05 3.99
C ALA A 83 -14.84 -1.27 4.24
N ASN A 84 -15.95 -1.47 3.54
CA ASN A 84 -16.64 -2.76 3.48
C ASN A 84 -15.86 -3.75 2.62
N ALA A 85 -16.17 -5.04 2.74
CA ALA A 85 -15.60 -6.06 1.85
C ALA A 85 -15.97 -5.78 0.38
N ASN A 86 -15.03 -6.04 -0.55
CA ASN A 86 -15.16 -5.82 -2.00
C ASN A 86 -15.47 -4.36 -2.38
N ALA A 87 -15.00 -3.40 -1.59
CA ALA A 87 -15.20 -1.97 -1.83
C ALA A 87 -14.00 -1.30 -2.52
N ASP A 88 -12.94 -2.05 -2.84
CA ASP A 88 -11.74 -1.51 -3.46
C ASP A 88 -12.00 -1.04 -4.91
N PRO A 89 -12.01 0.28 -5.17
CA PRO A 89 -12.21 0.80 -6.52
C PRO A 89 -10.99 0.57 -7.41
N GLN A 90 -9.84 0.20 -6.84
CA GLN A 90 -8.57 0.02 -7.53
C GLN A 90 -8.23 -1.45 -7.81
N HIS A 91 -9.15 -2.40 -7.57
CA HIS A 91 -8.89 -3.83 -7.78
C HIS A 91 -8.36 -4.18 -9.19
N ASP A 92 -8.76 -3.39 -10.20
CA ASP A 92 -8.30 -3.51 -11.59
C ASP A 92 -6.98 -2.78 -11.89
N ASN A 93 -6.53 -1.88 -11.00
CA ASN A 93 -5.32 -1.04 -11.13
C ASN A 93 -4.06 -1.79 -10.70
N ILE A 94 -3.99 -3.08 -11.02
CA ILE A 94 -2.78 -3.87 -10.86
C ILE A 94 -1.92 -3.67 -12.09
N ALA A 95 -0.69 -3.20 -11.88
CA ALA A 95 0.26 -2.89 -12.93
C ALA A 95 0.48 -4.08 -13.88
N LYS A 96 0.24 -3.84 -15.17
CA LYS A 96 0.35 -4.85 -16.25
C LYS A 96 1.48 -4.49 -17.20
N PRO A 97 2.11 -5.45 -17.90
CA PRO A 97 3.22 -5.18 -18.82
C PRO A 97 2.96 -4.04 -19.81
N GLU A 98 1.71 -3.88 -20.24
CA GLU A 98 1.26 -2.84 -21.17
C GLU A 98 1.33 -1.42 -20.57
N GLY A 99 1.30 -1.30 -19.23
CA GLY A 99 1.40 -0.05 -18.48
C GLY A 99 2.81 0.53 -18.39
N GLY A 100 3.81 -0.12 -18.98
CA GLY A 100 5.17 0.43 -19.12
C GLY A 100 5.83 0.74 -17.78
N ASP A 101 5.98 2.02 -17.46
CA ASP A 101 6.72 2.51 -16.29
C ASP A 101 6.13 2.00 -14.96
N ALA A 102 4.80 1.95 -14.83
CA ALA A 102 4.13 1.43 -13.63
C ALA A 102 4.48 -0.04 -13.38
N TYR A 103 4.53 -0.84 -14.45
CA TYR A 103 4.86 -2.26 -14.38
C TYR A 103 6.31 -2.50 -13.97
N TRP A 104 7.25 -1.77 -14.56
CA TRP A 104 8.66 -1.91 -14.21
C TRP A 104 8.94 -1.44 -12.78
N ALA A 105 8.32 -0.33 -12.35
CA ALA A 105 8.41 0.12 -10.98
C ALA A 105 7.84 -0.92 -9.99
N TYR A 106 6.66 -1.48 -10.30
CA TYR A 106 6.06 -2.55 -9.51
C TYR A 106 6.97 -3.79 -9.42
N LEU A 107 7.49 -4.27 -10.55
CA LEU A 107 8.39 -5.43 -10.57
C LEU A 107 9.64 -5.20 -9.73
N LEU A 108 10.22 -4.00 -9.78
CA LEU A 108 11.39 -3.65 -8.98
C LEU A 108 11.04 -3.64 -7.49
N LEU A 109 9.95 -2.97 -7.09
CA LEU A 109 9.46 -2.95 -5.71
C LEU A 109 9.20 -4.36 -5.19
N ALA A 110 8.43 -5.16 -5.91
CA ALA A 110 8.10 -6.53 -5.54
C ALA A 110 9.37 -7.40 -5.39
N ARG A 111 10.35 -7.23 -6.27
CA ARG A 111 11.61 -7.97 -6.22
C ARG A 111 12.44 -7.60 -5.00
N VAL A 112 12.59 -6.31 -4.70
CA VAL A 112 13.37 -5.81 -3.56
C VAL A 112 12.70 -6.23 -2.25
N LEU A 113 11.39 -6.06 -2.12
CA LEU A 113 10.63 -6.48 -0.93
C LEU A 113 10.78 -7.99 -0.70
N ARG A 114 10.71 -8.80 -1.75
CA ARG A 114 10.88 -10.25 -1.64
C ARG A 114 12.25 -10.64 -1.09
N PHE A 115 13.31 -9.94 -1.50
CA PHE A 115 14.64 -10.18 -0.98
C PHE A 115 14.77 -9.75 0.49
N ALA A 116 14.17 -8.61 0.86
CA ALA A 116 14.13 -8.17 2.25
C ALA A 116 13.40 -9.17 3.16
N ASP A 117 12.25 -9.71 2.73
CA ASP A 117 11.49 -10.73 3.46
C ASP A 117 12.30 -12.03 3.65
N GLN A 118 13.00 -12.46 2.61
CA GLN A 118 13.85 -13.65 2.67
C GLN A 118 14.98 -13.48 3.68
N GLU A 119 15.60 -12.30 3.69
CA GLU A 119 16.64 -11.99 4.66
C GLU A 119 16.09 -11.89 6.08
N GLY A 120 14.95 -11.23 6.29
CA GLY A 120 14.24 -11.17 7.57
C GLY A 120 13.91 -12.57 8.13
N THR A 121 13.39 -13.44 7.26
CA THR A 121 13.12 -14.85 7.59
C THR A 121 14.41 -15.60 7.95
N ARG A 122 15.50 -15.36 7.22
CA ARG A 122 16.80 -16.01 7.46
C ARG A 122 17.41 -15.63 8.80
N VAL A 123 17.27 -14.38 9.23
CA VAL A 123 17.82 -13.88 10.51
C VAL A 123 16.92 -14.19 11.73
N GLY A 124 15.78 -14.86 11.52
CA GLY A 124 14.83 -15.20 12.59
C GLY A 124 13.98 -14.02 13.06
N GLY A 125 13.89 -12.95 12.25
CA GLY A 125 12.96 -11.86 12.46
C GLY A 125 11.56 -12.26 11.97
N LEU A 126 10.78 -12.87 12.87
CA LEU A 126 9.44 -13.47 12.74
C LEU A 126 9.41 -14.96 12.37
#